data_AF-A0A0Q1AGP5-F1
#
_entry.id   AF-A0A0Q1AGP5-F1
#
_cell.length_a   1.000
_cell.length_b   1.000
_cell.length_c   1.000
_cell.angle_alpha   90.00
_cell.angle_beta   90.00
_cell.angle_gamma   90.00
#
_symmetry.space_group_name_H-M   'P 1'
#
loop_
_entity.id
_entity.type
_entity.pdbx_description
1 polymer ?
#
loop_
_entity_poly.entity_id
_entity_poly.type
_entity_poly.pdbx_seq_one_letter_code
_entity_poly.pdbx_strand_id
1 'polypeptide(L)'
;MSAETREETEGLPRKLSPAEKRAENIIRIKRSVIACLLGIITGFISYLLVDSSDIMGLQSYTMLALLIMFAGIVIQKHIFVLMRLNPSGMGKKDWLFQGFMTFAFWFIVWTILLTSKLQ
;
A
#
# COMPACT_ATOMS: atom_id res chain seq x y z
N MET A 1 43.24 27.06 3.77
CA MET A 1 42.96 25.76 4.39
C MET A 1 41.63 25.82 5.15
N SER A 2 40.48 25.78 4.47
CA SER A 2 39.14 25.76 5.11
C SER A 2 37.96 25.38 4.20
N ALA A 3 38.20 24.80 3.02
CA ALA A 3 37.13 24.40 2.10
C ALA A 3 36.93 22.88 1.96
N GLU A 4 37.89 22.04 2.35
CA GLU A 4 37.81 20.59 2.10
C GLU A 4 37.06 19.76 3.14
N THR A 5 36.76 20.29 4.33
CA THR A 5 36.14 19.46 5.39
C THR A 5 34.61 19.32 5.26
N ARG A 6 33.97 19.92 4.25
CA ARG A 6 32.50 19.93 4.13
C ARG A 6 31.91 18.95 3.11
N GLU A 7 32.72 18.33 2.26
CA GLU A 7 32.20 17.43 1.21
C GLU A 7 32.18 15.94 1.60
N GLU A 8 32.90 15.50 2.64
CA GLU A 8 33.05 14.06 2.91
C GLU A 8 31.90 13.43 3.75
N THR A 9 30.90 14.22 4.19
CA THR A 9 29.79 13.69 5.03
C THR A 9 28.46 13.50 4.29
N GLU A 10 28.44 13.57 2.96
CA GLU A 10 27.20 13.33 2.18
C GLU A 10 26.94 11.85 1.84
N GLY A 11 27.88 10.94 2.11
CA GLY A 11 27.80 9.53 1.66
C GLY A 11 27.62 8.46 2.74
N LEU A 12 27.77 8.77 4.03
CA LEU A 12 27.77 7.75 5.09
C LEU A 12 26.39 7.60 5.74
N PRO A 13 25.84 6.36 5.86
CA PRO A 13 24.54 6.14 6.47
C PRO A 13 24.54 6.67 7.90
N ARG A 14 23.66 7.64 8.19
CA ARG A 14 23.47 8.23 9.53
C ARG A 14 23.34 7.09 10.54
N LYS A 15 24.28 7.00 11.49
CA LYS A 15 24.25 6.00 12.57
C LYS A 15 23.11 6.35 13.53
N LEU A 16 21.90 5.88 13.22
CA LEU A 16 20.71 6.01 14.06
C LEU A 16 20.91 5.27 15.38
N SER A 17 20.51 5.89 16.49
CA SER A 17 20.48 5.24 17.79
C SER A 17 19.50 4.05 17.80
N PRO A 18 19.65 3.07 18.71
CA PRO A 18 18.72 1.95 18.82
C PRO A 18 17.24 2.37 18.99
N ALA A 19 17.00 3.50 19.66
CA ALA A 19 15.66 4.05 19.87
C ALA A 19 15.04 4.59 18.57
N GLU A 20 15.82 5.32 17.77
CA GLU A 20 15.37 5.87 16.48
C GLU A 20 15.09 4.76 15.46
N LYS A 21 15.93 3.71 15.42
CA LYS A 21 15.69 2.53 14.57
C LYS A 21 14.37 1.83 14.90
N ARG A 22 14.04 1.70 16.19
CA ARG A 22 12.76 1.11 16.63
C ARG A 22 11.58 1.95 16.18
N ALA A 23 11.66 3.27 16.34
CA ALA A 23 10.60 4.18 15.91
C ALA A 23 10.35 4.08 14.40
N GLU A 24 11.40 4.03 13.60
CA GLU A 24 11.31 3.86 12.14
C GLU A 24 10.64 2.53 11.76
N ASN A 25 11.05 1.42 12.39
CA ASN A 25 10.46 0.11 12.15
C ASN A 25 8.96 0.08 12.48
N ILE A 26 8.54 0.72 13.58
CA ILE A 26 7.13 0.81 13.97
C ILE A 26 6.33 1.58 12.91
N ILE A 27 6.87 2.67 12.37
CA ILE A 27 6.23 3.45 11.30
C ILE A 27 6.06 2.59 10.05
N ARG A 28 7.10 1.83 9.66
CA ARG A 28 7.07 0.92 8.51
C ARG A 28 5.98 -0.15 8.68
N ILE A 29 5.89 -0.77 9.86
CA ILE A 29 4.85 -1.77 10.17
C ILE A 29 3.45 -1.14 10.08
N LYS A 30 3.24 0.03 10.68
CA LYS A 30 1.94 0.73 10.62
C LYS A 30 1.49 0.98 9.19
N ARG A 31 2.39 1.48 8.32
CA ARG A 31 2.10 1.70 6.90
C ARG A 31 1.68 0.39 6.21
N SER A 32 2.43 -0.68 6.42
CA SER A 32 2.11 -2.00 5.84
C SER A 32 0.73 -2.51 6.31
N VAL A 33 0.44 -2.43 7.61
CA VAL A 33 -0.87 -2.81 8.17
C VAL A 33 -2.01 -2.05 7.51
N ILE A 34 -1.85 -0.75 7.27
CA ILE A 34 -2.86 0.07 6.60
C ILE A 34 -3.07 -0.38 5.13
N ALA A 35 -2.01 -0.76 4.40
CA ALA A 35 -2.18 -1.35 3.06
C ALA A 35 -3.03 -2.61 3.11
N CYS A 36 -2.66 -3.53 4.01
CA CYS A 36 -3.34 -4.81 4.12
C CYS A 36 -4.83 -4.61 4.45
N LEU A 37 -5.13 -3.74 5.42
CA LEU A 37 -6.52 -3.43 5.79
C LEU A 37 -7.30 -2.81 4.62
N LEU A 38 -6.71 -1.85 3.91
CA LEU A 38 -7.36 -1.25 2.75
C LEU A 38 -7.57 -2.27 1.62
N GLY A 39 -6.61 -3.15 1.36
CA GLY A 39 -6.74 -4.23 0.39
C GLY A 39 -7.89 -5.18 0.74
N ILE A 40 -8.00 -5.56 2.00
CA ILE A 40 -9.12 -6.40 2.48
C ILE A 40 -10.46 -5.67 2.27
N ILE A 41 -10.56 -4.41 2.71
CA ILE A 41 -11.79 -3.61 2.59
C ILE A 41 -12.21 -3.45 1.13
N THR A 42 -11.27 -3.07 0.25
CA THR A 42 -11.58 -2.93 -1.18
C THR A 42 -11.92 -4.26 -1.82
N GLY A 43 -11.33 -5.38 -1.37
CA GLY A 43 -11.65 -6.72 -1.85
C GLY A 43 -13.08 -7.12 -1.52
N PHE A 44 -13.52 -6.84 -0.29
CA PHE A 44 -14.92 -7.01 0.13
C PHE A 44 -15.86 -6.10 -0.67
N ILE A 45 -15.55 -4.82 -0.81
CA ILE A 45 -16.37 -3.87 -1.59
C ILE A 45 -16.48 -4.34 -3.04
N SER A 46 -15.38 -4.82 -3.63
CA SER A 46 -15.37 -5.35 -5.00
C SER A 46 -16.28 -6.57 -5.12
N TYR A 47 -16.28 -7.46 -4.13
CA TYR A 47 -17.19 -8.61 -4.12
C TYR A 47 -18.67 -8.23 -3.94
N LEU A 48 -18.97 -7.16 -3.18
CA LEU A 48 -20.34 -6.70 -2.96
C LEU A 48 -20.91 -5.93 -4.17
N LEU A 49 -20.06 -5.17 -4.87
CA LEU A 49 -20.48 -4.34 -6.00
C LEU A 49 -20.39 -5.06 -7.35
N VAL A 50 -19.66 -6.18 -7.42
CA VAL A 50 -19.55 -6.99 -8.63
C VAL A 50 -20.47 -8.19 -8.53
N ASP A 51 -21.54 -8.17 -9.31
CA ASP A 51 -22.50 -9.27 -9.36
C ASP A 51 -21.90 -10.53 -10.00
N SER A 52 -22.31 -11.68 -9.47
CA SER A 52 -21.74 -12.97 -9.83
C SER A 52 -22.36 -13.60 -11.09
N SER A 53 -23.52 -13.09 -11.53
CA SER A 53 -24.17 -13.46 -12.80
C SER A 53 -23.43 -12.92 -14.03
N ASP A 54 -22.55 -11.96 -13.79
CA ASP A 54 -21.99 -11.06 -14.79
C ASP A 54 -20.53 -11.39 -15.11
N ILE A 55 -19.94 -12.36 -14.40
CA ILE A 55 -18.51 -12.73 -14.49
C ILE A 55 -18.18 -13.55 -15.75
N MET A 56 -19.05 -13.58 -16.76
CA MET A 56 -18.76 -14.26 -18.03
C MET A 56 -17.92 -13.34 -18.94
N GLY A 57 -16.62 -13.23 -18.65
CA GLY A 57 -15.62 -12.60 -19.51
C GLY A 57 -14.87 -11.40 -18.91
N LEU A 58 -13.83 -10.93 -19.62
CA LEU A 58 -12.85 -9.94 -19.12
C LEU A 58 -13.24 -8.46 -19.35
N GLN A 59 -14.47 -8.13 -19.77
CA GLN A 59 -14.68 -6.83 -20.44
C GLN A 59 -15.32 -5.70 -19.62
N SER A 60 -15.88 -5.92 -18.42
CA SER A 60 -16.41 -4.80 -17.60
C SER A 60 -16.28 -4.98 -16.09
N TYR A 61 -16.47 -6.18 -15.57
CA TYR A 61 -16.54 -6.44 -14.13
C TYR A 61 -15.18 -6.40 -13.44
N THR A 62 -14.16 -6.99 -14.07
CA THR A 62 -12.77 -6.90 -13.59
C THR A 62 -12.25 -5.47 -13.62
N MET A 63 -12.71 -4.65 -14.58
CA MET A 63 -12.37 -3.22 -14.66
C MET A 63 -12.92 -2.43 -13.46
N LEU A 64 -14.17 -2.67 -13.07
CA LEU A 64 -14.77 -2.02 -11.90
C LEU A 64 -14.04 -2.41 -10.59
N ALA A 65 -13.75 -3.70 -10.42
CA ALA A 65 -13.02 -4.20 -9.25
C ALA A 65 -11.59 -3.60 -9.16
N LEU A 66 -10.91 -3.48 -10.30
CA LEU A 66 -9.62 -2.79 -10.39
C LEU A 66 -9.76 -1.30 -10.04
N LEU A 67 -10.81 -0.62 -10.50
CA LEU A 67 -11.04 0.79 -10.20
C LEU A 67 -11.26 1.02 -8.70
N ILE A 68 -12.02 0.14 -8.03
CA ILE A 68 -12.20 0.14 -6.57
C ILE A 68 -10.85 -0.03 -5.85
N MET A 69 -10.02 -0.95 -6.32
CA MET A 69 -8.68 -1.18 -5.78
C MET A 69 -7.78 0.04 -5.97
N PHE A 70 -7.76 0.67 -7.16
CA PHE A 70 -7.01 1.90 -7.40
C PHE A 70 -7.51 3.06 -6.53
N ALA A 71 -8.82 3.18 -6.34
CA ALA A 71 -9.40 4.17 -5.42
C ALA A 71 -8.89 3.95 -3.98
N GLY A 72 -8.79 2.68 -3.53
CA GLY A 72 -8.18 2.33 -2.25
C GLY A 72 -6.72 2.79 -2.12
N ILE A 73 -5.90 2.63 -3.17
CA ILE A 73 -4.51 3.10 -3.19
C ILE A 73 -4.44 4.64 -3.12
N VAL A 74 -5.34 5.35 -3.80
CA VAL A 74 -5.41 6.81 -3.72
C VAL A 74 -5.85 7.29 -2.33
N ILE A 75 -6.83 6.63 -1.72
CA ILE A 75 -7.28 6.92 -0.35
C ILE A 75 -6.16 6.67 0.66
N GLN A 76 -5.36 5.62 0.46
CA GLN A 76 -4.20 5.32 1.30
C GLN A 76 -3.21 6.50 1.38
N LYS A 77 -3.00 7.21 0.26
CA LYS A 77 -2.16 8.41 0.25
C LYS A 77 -2.70 9.50 1.19
N HIS A 78 -4.01 9.71 1.19
CA HIS A 78 -4.66 10.68 2.06
C HIS A 78 -4.57 10.27 3.53
N ILE A 79 -4.78 8.98 3.82
CA ILE A 79 -4.64 8.39 5.15
C ILE A 79 -3.21 8.58 5.70
N PHE A 80 -2.18 8.43 4.87
CA PHE A 80 -0.79 8.65 5.27
C PHE A 80 -0.42 10.10 5.54
N VAL A 81 -0.98 11.03 4.76
CA VAL A 81 -0.86 12.46 5.03
C VAL A 81 -1.53 12.80 6.37
N LEU A 82 -2.74 12.30 6.60
CA LEU A 82 -3.52 12.58 7.80
C LEU A 82 -2.86 12.05 9.08
N MET A 83 -2.33 10.84 9.05
CA MET A 83 -1.63 10.23 10.20
C MET A 83 -0.19 10.73 10.39
N ARG A 84 0.24 11.76 9.65
CA ARG A 84 1.61 12.30 9.69
C ARG A 84 2.68 11.22 9.54
N LEU A 85 2.39 10.15 8.79
CA LEU A 85 3.31 9.03 8.57
C LEU A 85 4.39 9.39 7.55
N ASN A 86 4.79 10.66 7.41
CA ASN A 86 5.78 11.18 6.46
C ASN A 86 5.75 10.50 5.07
N PRO A 87 4.69 10.68 4.27
CA PRO A 87 4.67 10.20 2.89
C PRO A 87 5.76 10.87 2.03
N SER A 88 6.22 12.07 2.42
CA SER A 88 7.27 12.84 1.75
C SER A 88 8.66 12.19 1.79
N GLY A 89 8.89 11.25 2.71
CA GLY A 89 10.14 10.48 2.80
C GLY A 89 10.08 9.11 2.13
N MET A 90 8.94 8.71 1.56
CA MET A 90 8.84 7.44 0.84
C MET A 90 9.40 7.58 -0.57
N GLY A 91 10.37 6.74 -0.91
CA GLY A 91 10.85 6.62 -2.28
C GLY A 91 9.78 6.04 -3.20
N LYS A 92 9.95 6.18 -4.51
CA LYS A 92 9.07 5.56 -5.52
C LYS A 92 8.93 4.03 -5.32
N LYS A 93 10.01 3.37 -4.89
CA LYS A 93 10.05 1.92 -4.62
C LYS A 93 9.15 1.52 -3.44
N ASP A 94 9.14 2.32 -2.38
CA ASP A 94 8.32 2.07 -1.19
C ASP A 94 6.84 2.24 -1.51
N TRP A 95 6.52 3.23 -2.35
CA TRP A 95 5.16 3.45 -2.87
C TRP A 95 4.67 2.28 -3.72
N LEU A 96 5.55 1.73 -4.58
CA LEU A 96 5.23 0.56 -5.37
C LEU A 96 4.99 -0.67 -4.49
N PHE A 97 5.86 -0.90 -3.49
CA PHE A 97 5.69 -2.00 -2.53
C PHE A 97 4.36 -1.89 -1.80
N GLN A 98 4.04 -0.70 -1.31
CA GLN A 98 2.81 -0.46 -0.59
C GLN A 98 1.57 -0.69 -1.49
N GLY A 99 1.57 -0.18 -2.72
CA GLY A 99 0.49 -0.43 -3.68
C GLY A 99 0.34 -1.91 -4.03
N PHE A 100 1.48 -2.60 -4.19
CA PHE A 100 1.51 -4.04 -4.42
C PHE A 100 0.90 -4.84 -3.25
N MET A 101 1.19 -4.46 -2.00
CA MET A 101 0.58 -5.09 -0.82
C MET A 101 -0.94 -4.95 -0.83
N THR A 102 -1.46 -3.74 -1.10
CA THR A 102 -2.90 -3.49 -1.22
C THR A 102 -3.52 -4.32 -2.34
N PHE A 103 -2.88 -4.37 -3.51
CA PHE A 103 -3.30 -5.19 -4.64
C PHE A 103 -3.35 -6.69 -4.29
N ALA A 104 -2.31 -7.21 -3.63
CA ALA A 104 -2.23 -8.63 -3.26
C ALA A 104 -3.36 -9.02 -2.31
N PHE A 105 -3.59 -8.24 -1.25
CA PHE A 105 -4.67 -8.52 -0.29
C PHE A 105 -6.06 -8.36 -0.91
N TRP A 106 -6.26 -7.33 -1.74
CA TRP A 106 -7.48 -7.17 -2.51
C TRP A 106 -7.76 -8.38 -3.39
N PHE A 107 -6.77 -8.83 -4.16
CA PHE A 107 -6.92 -9.95 -5.08
C PHE A 107 -7.20 -11.26 -4.36
N ILE A 108 -6.48 -11.54 -3.27
CA ILE A 108 -6.69 -12.74 -2.45
C ILE A 108 -8.11 -12.76 -1.88
N VAL A 109 -8.54 -11.68 -1.21
CA VAL A 109 -9.86 -11.60 -0.58
C VAL A 109 -10.96 -11.71 -1.63
N TRP A 110 -10.86 -10.96 -2.72
CA TRP A 110 -11.84 -10.98 -3.80
C TRP A 110 -11.96 -12.38 -4.44
N THR A 111 -10.83 -13.04 -4.73
CA THR A 111 -10.81 -14.38 -5.34
C THR A 111 -11.36 -15.46 -4.41
N ILE A 112 -11.03 -15.40 -3.11
CA ILE A 112 -11.57 -16.34 -2.11
C ILE A 112 -13.10 -16.19 -2.03
N LEU A 113 -13.60 -14.95 -1.93
CA LEU A 113 -15.04 -14.69 -1.84
C LEU A 113 -15.78 -15.12 -3.12
N LEU A 114 -15.20 -14.86 -4.29
CA LEU A 114 -15.77 -15.35 -5.56
C LEU A 114 -15.84 -16.88 -5.61
N THR A 115 -14.75 -17.56 -5.25
CA THR A 115 -14.72 -19.03 -5.19
C THR A 115 -15.77 -19.58 -4.22
N SER A 116 -15.97 -18.91 -3.08
CA SER A 116 -16.97 -19.34 -2.10
C SER A 116 -18.43 -19.22 -2.58
N LYS A 117 -18.73 -18.35 -3.55
CA LYS A 117 -20.05 -18.29 -4.20
C LYS A 117 -20.26 -19.33 -5.30
N LEU A 118 -19.17 -19.87 -5.85
CA LEU A 118 -19.19 -20.82 -6.97
C LEU A 118 -19.38 -22.27 -6.51
N GLN A 119 -19.19 -22.56 -5.22
CA GLN A 119 -19.51 -23.85 -4.59
C GLN A 119 -20.96 -23.90 -4.12
#